data_AF-A0A3B9BRX2-F1
#
_entry.id   AF-A0A3B9BRX2-F1
#
_cell.length_a   1.000
_cell.length_b   1.000
_cell.length_c   1.000
_cell.angle_alpha   90.00
_cell.angle_beta   90.00
_cell.angle_gamma   90.00
#
_symmetry.space_group_name_H-M   'P 1'
#
loop_
_entity.id
_entity.type
_entity.pdbx_description
1 polymer ?
#
loop_
_entity_poly.entity_id
_entity_poly.type
_entity_poly.pdbx_seq_one_letter_code
_entity_poly.pdbx_strand_id
1 'polypeptide(L)'
;MTNTPNPTETQEIYARRLEKDGEREYAIRKALKEHYDLPIMEIIAICAELPAAREREITELRKRFPDLNENRFAWKISKTLTITKENALKWSQIILAVEGQA
;
A
#
# COMPACT_ATOMS: atom_id res chain seq x y z
N MET A 1 7.23 9.45 -16.19
CA MET A 1 6.68 8.21 -16.74
C MET A 1 5.17 8.30 -16.65
N THR A 2 4.45 7.93 -17.71
CA THR A 2 2.97 7.90 -17.69
C THR A 2 2.50 6.70 -16.89
N ASN A 3 1.60 6.92 -15.93
CA ASN A 3 0.89 5.87 -15.18
C ASN A 3 -0.14 5.15 -16.06
N THR A 4 0.16 4.90 -17.33
CA THR A 4 -0.70 4.18 -18.25
C THR A 4 -0.07 2.82 -18.52
N PRO A 5 -0.83 1.72 -18.47
CA PRO A 5 -0.29 0.42 -18.84
C PRO A 5 0.02 0.35 -20.34
N ASN A 6 1.05 -0.42 -20.69
CA ASN A 6 1.28 -0.78 -22.08
C ASN A 6 0.19 -1.76 -22.55
N PRO A 7 -0.18 -1.79 -23.85
CA PRO A 7 -1.26 -2.64 -24.35
C PRO A 7 -1.10 -4.14 -24.08
N THR A 8 0.14 -4.60 -23.84
CA THR A 8 0.48 -6.01 -23.58
C THR A 8 0.77 -6.29 -22.10
N GLU A 9 0.72 -5.28 -21.23
CA GLU A 9 0.92 -5.50 -19.80
C GLU A 9 -0.33 -6.12 -19.17
N THR A 10 -0.15 -7.27 -18.52
CA THR A 10 -1.15 -7.75 -17.57
C THR A 10 -1.12 -6.87 -16.32
N GLN A 11 -2.19 -6.92 -15.53
CA GLN A 11 -2.31 -6.21 -14.26
C GLN A 11 -1.14 -6.49 -13.30
N GLU A 12 -0.61 -7.71 -13.24
CA GLU A 12 0.52 -8.08 -12.39
C GLU A 12 1.83 -7.46 -12.90
N ILE A 13 2.07 -7.49 -14.21
CA ILE A 13 3.26 -6.89 -14.83
C ILE A 13 3.22 -5.38 -14.62
N TYR A 14 2.06 -4.76 -14.85
CA TYR A 14 1.85 -3.35 -14.64
C TYR A 14 2.12 -2.94 -13.18
N ALA A 15 1.55 -3.66 -12.21
CA ALA A 15 1.72 -3.35 -10.79
C ALA A 15 3.17 -3.49 -10.32
N ARG A 16 3.88 -4.52 -10.80
CA ARG A 16 5.32 -4.70 -10.51
C ARG A 16 6.17 -3.59 -11.13
N ARG A 17 5.84 -3.13 -12.33
CA ARG A 17 6.51 -1.98 -12.93
C ARG A 17 6.31 -0.73 -12.09
N LEU A 18 5.07 -0.43 -11.68
CA LEU A 18 4.81 0.72 -10.80
C LEU A 18 5.57 0.63 -9.49
N GLU A 19 5.62 -0.55 -8.86
CA GLU A 19 6.44 -0.75 -7.66
C GLU A 19 7.93 -0.48 -7.93
N LYS A 20 8.46 -0.93 -9.06
CA LYS A 20 9.85 -0.66 -9.47
C LYS A 20 10.10 0.83 -9.72
N ASP A 21 9.10 1.54 -10.26
CA ASP A 21 9.14 2.97 -10.53
C ASP A 21 9.02 3.83 -9.26
N GLY A 22 8.86 3.20 -8.09
CA GLY A 22 8.83 3.88 -6.79
C GLY A 22 7.43 4.18 -6.27
N GLU A 23 6.38 3.72 -6.95
CA GLU A 23 5.01 3.98 -6.54
C GLU A 23 4.67 3.31 -5.20
N ARG A 24 3.72 3.92 -4.49
CA ARG A 24 3.21 3.42 -3.22
C ARG A 24 1.99 2.54 -3.44
N GLU A 25 1.72 1.60 -2.53
CA GLU A 25 0.59 0.66 -2.67
C GLU A 25 -0.74 1.37 -2.93
N TYR A 26 -0.99 2.52 -2.27
CA TYR A 26 -2.21 3.31 -2.49
C TYR A 26 -2.34 3.82 -3.93
N ALA A 27 -1.24 4.25 -4.55
CA ALA A 27 -1.22 4.71 -5.94
C ALA A 27 -1.42 3.53 -6.91
N ILE A 28 -0.72 2.41 -6.67
CA ILE A 28 -0.86 1.18 -7.47
C ILE A 28 -2.31 0.67 -7.43
N ARG A 29 -2.93 0.63 -6.25
CA ARG A 29 -4.34 0.27 -6.08
C ARG A 29 -5.27 1.13 -6.94
N LYS A 30 -5.05 2.44 -6.97
CA LYS A 30 -5.87 3.35 -7.80
C LYS A 30 -5.67 3.07 -9.27
N ALA A 31 -4.41 2.93 -9.70
CA ALA A 31 -4.07 2.67 -11.09
C ALA A 31 -4.64 1.33 -11.59
N LEU A 32 -4.59 0.27 -10.77
CA LEU A 32 -5.21 -1.01 -11.07
C LEU A 32 -6.73 -0.89 -11.21
N LYS A 33 -7.38 -0.14 -10.32
CA LYS A 33 -8.83 0.08 -10.42
C LYS A 33 -9.19 0.90 -11.66
N GLU A 34 -8.39 1.89 -12.02
CA GLU A 34 -8.70 2.78 -13.13
C GLU A 34 -8.46 2.16 -14.50
N HIS A 35 -7.37 1.40 -14.68
CA HIS A 35 -6.99 0.89 -15.99
C HIS A 35 -7.47 -0.52 -16.31
N TYR A 36 -7.75 -1.32 -15.28
CA TYR A 36 -8.16 -2.73 -15.44
C TYR A 36 -9.53 -3.02 -14.82
N ASP A 37 -10.17 -2.02 -14.18
CA ASP A 37 -11.45 -2.13 -13.47
C ASP A 37 -11.56 -3.32 -12.50
N LEU A 38 -10.42 -3.72 -11.90
CA LEU A 38 -10.37 -4.95 -11.12
C LEU A 38 -11.31 -4.90 -9.90
N PRO A 39 -11.91 -6.05 -9.52
CA PRO A 39 -12.55 -6.23 -8.23
C PRO A 39 -11.57 -6.02 -7.08
N ILE A 40 -12.07 -5.57 -5.93
CA ILE A 40 -11.21 -5.28 -4.77
C ILE A 40 -10.41 -6.51 -4.29
N MET A 41 -10.95 -7.72 -4.44
CA MET A 41 -10.28 -8.97 -4.06
C MET A 41 -9.05 -9.26 -4.92
N GLU A 42 -9.10 -8.98 -6.22
CA GLU A 42 -7.96 -9.14 -7.13
C GLU A 42 -6.88 -8.09 -6.85
N ILE A 43 -7.29 -6.85 -6.57
CA ILE A 43 -6.36 -5.79 -6.16
C ILE A 43 -5.64 -6.17 -4.86
N ILE A 44 -6.36 -6.73 -3.88
CA ILE A 44 -5.76 -7.22 -2.62
C ILE A 44 -4.69 -8.29 -2.92
N ALA A 45 -5.00 -9.24 -3.80
CA ALA A 45 -4.07 -10.31 -4.16
C ALA A 45 -2.81 -9.76 -4.86
N ILE A 46 -2.97 -8.84 -5.81
CA ILE A 46 -1.83 -8.23 -6.52
C ILE A 46 -0.98 -7.40 -5.56
N CYS A 47 -1.58 -6.54 -4.74
CA CYS A 47 -0.85 -5.70 -3.79
C CYS A 47 -0.17 -6.50 -2.66
N ALA A 48 -0.63 -7.72 -2.36
CA ALA A 48 0.06 -8.59 -1.41
C ALA A 48 1.46 -9.00 -1.88
N GLU A 49 1.67 -9.04 -3.20
CA GLU A 49 2.94 -9.40 -3.83
C GLU A 49 3.89 -8.19 -4.04
N LEU A 50 3.55 -7.00 -3.52
CA LEU A 50 4.28 -5.74 -3.69
C LEU A 50 4.78 -5.18 -2.35
N PRO A 51 5.72 -5.86 -1.67
CA PRO A 51 6.17 -5.48 -0.34
C PRO A 51 6.88 -4.12 -0.28
N ALA A 52 7.61 -3.73 -1.34
CA ALA A 52 8.33 -2.46 -1.36
C ALA A 52 7.36 -1.28 -1.51
N ALA A 53 6.31 -1.43 -2.32
CA ALA A 53 5.25 -0.43 -2.44
C ALA A 53 4.50 -0.25 -1.11
N ARG A 54 4.30 -1.34 -0.36
CA ARG A 54 3.70 -1.32 0.97
C ARG A 54 4.57 -0.59 1.99
N GLU A 55 5.86 -0.92 2.03
CA GLU A 55 6.83 -0.28 2.91
C GLU A 55 6.85 1.24 2.68
N ARG A 56 6.94 1.68 1.42
CA ARG A 56 6.91 3.11 1.08
C ARG A 56 5.62 3.80 1.53
N GLU A 57 4.47 3.14 1.42
CA GLU A 57 3.21 3.71 1.91
C GLU A 57 3.22 3.87 3.43
N ILE A 58 3.76 2.90 4.17
CA ILE A 58 3.91 2.99 5.63
C ILE A 58 4.88 4.09 6.02
N THR A 59 6.05 4.16 5.40
CA THR A 59 7.03 5.22 5.63
C THR A 59 6.42 6.61 5.38
N GLU A 60 5.70 6.78 4.27
CA GLU A 60 5.03 8.03 3.95
C GLU A 60 3.91 8.37 4.95
N LEU A 61 3.15 7.37 5.42
CA LEU A 61 2.16 7.57 6.47
C LEU A 61 2.79 8.03 7.78
N ARG A 62 3.90 7.40 8.21
CA ARG A 62 4.63 7.81 9.42
C ARG A 62 5.22 9.20 9.30
N LYS A 63 5.83 9.51 8.16
CA LYS A 63 6.37 10.85 7.85
C LYS A 63 5.29 11.93 7.89
N ARG A 64 4.12 11.65 7.30
CA ARG A 64 3.03 12.61 7.20
C ARG A 64 2.25 12.77 8.51
N PHE A 65 2.22 11.73 9.33
CA PHE A 65 1.46 11.73 10.58
C PHE A 65 2.28 11.12 11.73
N PRO A 66 3.35 11.80 12.18
CA PRO A 66 4.28 11.25 13.18
C PRO A 66 3.61 11.00 14.53
N ASP A 67 2.64 11.82 14.93
CA ASP A 67 2.06 11.78 16.28
C ASP A 67 0.77 10.94 16.39
N LEU A 68 0.44 10.12 15.38
CA LEU A 68 -0.73 9.25 15.48
C LEU A 68 -0.52 8.18 16.53
N ASN A 69 -1.45 8.13 17.48
CA ASN A 69 -1.59 6.97 18.35
C ASN A 69 -1.98 5.72 17.55
N GLU A 70 -1.79 4.55 18.18
CA GLU A 70 -2.02 3.22 17.61
C GLU A 70 -3.32 3.12 16.81
N ASN A 71 -4.47 3.41 17.42
CA ASN A 71 -5.77 3.27 16.77
C ASN A 71 -5.94 4.17 15.55
N ARG A 72 -5.45 5.42 15.60
CA ARG A 72 -5.51 6.34 14.46
C ARG A 72 -4.56 5.93 13.36
N PHE A 73 -3.39 5.39 13.71
CA PHE A 73 -2.44 4.88 12.74
C PHE A 73 -2.95 3.60 12.05
N ALA A 74 -3.48 2.65 12.82
CA ALA A 74 -4.17 1.46 12.32
C ALA A 74 -5.29 1.83 11.34
N TRP A 75 -6.09 2.85 11.66
CA TRP A 75 -7.14 3.33 10.77
C TRP A 75 -6.56 3.84 9.44
N LYS A 76 -5.45 4.60 9.46
CA LYS A 76 -4.78 5.06 8.22
C LYS A 76 -4.25 3.90 7.39
N ILE A 77 -3.54 2.97 8.03
CA ILE A 77 -3.03 1.75 7.38
C ILE A 77 -4.19 0.99 6.69
N SER A 78 -5.31 0.77 7.38
CA SER A 78 -6.46 0.06 6.82
C SER A 78 -7.16 0.77 5.65
N LYS A 79 -6.93 2.08 5.49
CA LYS A 79 -7.53 2.88 4.42
C LYS A 79 -6.66 2.91 3.17
N THR A 80 -5.35 2.86 3.34
CA THR A 80 -4.39 2.97 2.25
C THR A 80 -3.89 1.61 1.77
N LEU A 81 -3.64 0.69 2.69
CA LEU A 81 -3.21 -0.67 2.36
C LEU A 81 -4.40 -1.59 2.11
N THR A 82 -4.18 -2.63 1.31
CA THR A 82 -5.18 -3.66 0.99
C THR A 82 -5.16 -4.78 2.04
N ILE A 83 -5.29 -4.43 3.32
CA ILE A 83 -5.28 -5.38 4.45
C ILE A 83 -6.48 -5.20 5.37
N THR A 84 -6.75 -6.21 6.20
CA THR A 84 -7.85 -6.16 7.18
C THR A 84 -7.57 -5.16 8.29
N LYS A 85 -8.62 -4.67 8.97
CA LYS A 85 -8.48 -3.79 10.13
C LYS A 85 -7.68 -4.45 11.26
N GLU A 86 -7.86 -5.76 11.46
CA GLU A 86 -7.12 -6.53 12.46
C GLU A 86 -5.62 -6.53 12.14
N ASN A 87 -5.25 -6.80 10.88
CA ASN A 87 -3.85 -6.76 10.47
C ASN A 87 -3.29 -5.35 10.55
N ALA A 88 -4.07 -4.32 10.17
CA ALA A 88 -3.65 -2.93 10.30
C ALA A 88 -3.36 -2.54 11.76
N LEU A 89 -4.15 -3.03 12.72
CA LEU A 89 -3.91 -2.82 14.14
C LEU A 89 -2.61 -3.50 14.59
N LYS A 90 -2.42 -4.79 14.26
CA LYS A 90 -1.18 -5.52 14.57
C LYS A 90 0.05 -4.80 14.01
N TRP A 91 -0.03 -4.30 12.78
CA TRP A 91 1.05 -3.57 12.14
C TRP A 91 1.34 -2.25 12.86
N SER A 92 0.32 -1.48 13.22
CA SER A 92 0.51 -0.23 13.97
C SER A 92 1.20 -0.47 15.33
N GLN A 93 0.85 -1.55 16.02
CA GLN A 93 1.45 -1.93 17.30
C GLN A 93 2.94 -2.25 17.14
N ILE A 94 3.28 -3.08 16.15
CA ILE A 94 4.67 -3.48 15.87
C ILE A 94 5.51 -2.25 15.52
N ILE A 95 5.03 -1.39 14.62
CA ILE A 95 5.77 -0.21 14.16
C ILE A 95 6.02 0.75 15.32
N LEU A 96 4.98 1.09 16.09
CA LEU A 96 5.13 2.02 17.22
C LEU A 96 5.99 1.46 18.34
N ALA A 97 5.95 0.13 18.57
CA ALA A 97 6.82 -0.51 19.55
C ALA A 97 8.30 -0.42 19.16
N VAL A 98 8.62 -0.59 17.87
CA VAL A 98 9.98 -0.43 17.35
C VAL A 98 10.43 1.03 17.44
N GLU A 99 9.58 1.98 17.09
CA GLU A 99 9.89 3.41 17.17
C GLU A 99 10.08 3.90 18.61
N GLY A 100 9.31 3.39 19.57
CA GLY A 100 9.45 3.75 20.99
C GLY A 100 10.70 3.17 21.67
N GLN A 101 11.44 2.28 20.99
CA GLN A 101 12.72 1.73 21.46
C GLN A 101 13.94 2.50 20.91
N ALA A 102 13.74 3.38 19.92
CA ALA A 102 14.78 4.17 19.27
C ALA A 102 14.94 5.54 19.93
#